data_AF-A0A9X6LIY0-F1
#
_entry.id   AF-A0A9X6LIY0-F1
#
_cell.length_a   1.000
_cell.length_b   1.000
_cell.length_c   1.000
_cell.angle_alpha   90.00
_cell.angle_beta   90.00
_cell.angle_gamma   90.00
#
_symmetry.space_group_name_H-M   'P 1'
#
loop_
_entity.id
_entity.type
_entity.pdbx_description
1 polymer ?
#
loop_
_entity_poly.entity_id
_entity_poly.type
_entity_poly.pdbx_seq_one_letter_code
_entity_poly.pdbx_strand_id
1 'polypeptide(L)' 'MKTNVEETRLKTAFRNSGYKYHELADALGISCSYCYKLINNHHYKKKISYNLASRMANVLKSDVVDLFEEQVDFF' A
#
# COMPACT_ATOMS: atom_id res chain seq x y z
N MET A 1 2.75 24.39 3.76
CA MET A 1 3.55 23.27 3.21
C MET A 1 2.60 22.25 2.60
N LYS A 2 2.37 22.30 1.28
CA LYS A 2 1.77 21.16 0.57
C LYS A 2 2.92 20.32 0.07
N THR A 3 3.33 19.33 0.85
CA THR A 3 4.19 18.28 0.33
C THR A 3 3.38 17.58 -0.76
N ASN A 4 3.76 17.79 -2.02
CA ASN A 4 3.37 16.93 -3.13
C ASN A 4 3.95 15.55 -2.83
N VAL A 5 3.27 14.78 -1.96
CA VAL A 5 3.55 13.37 -1.80
C VAL A 5 3.07 12.75 -3.11
N GLU A 6 4.01 12.38 -3.96
CA GLU A 6 3.76 11.66 -5.21
C GLU A 6 2.66 10.62 -4.98
N GLU A 7 1.59 10.75 -5.76
CA GLU A 7 0.39 9.95 -5.59
C GLU A 7 0.66 8.57 -6.18
N THR A 8 1.13 7.64 -5.36
CA THR A 8 1.47 6.30 -5.81
C THR A 8 0.23 5.53 -6.25
N ARG A 9 0.40 4.57 -7.16
CA ARG A 9 -0.70 3.66 -7.59
C ARG A 9 -1.37 2.97 -6.40
N LEU A 10 -0.59 2.57 -5.40
CA LEU A 10 -1.09 2.03 -4.13
C LEU A 10 -2.04 3.00 -3.41
N LYS A 11 -1.68 4.28 -3.32
CA LYS A 11 -2.48 5.30 -2.65
C LYS A 11 -3.77 5.57 -3.41
N THR A 12 -3.71 5.57 -4.73
CA THR A 12 -4.88 5.71 -5.61
C THR A 12 -5.83 4.52 -5.47
N ALA A 13 -5.31 3.29 -5.51
CA ALA A 13 -6.10 2.08 -5.33
C ALA A 13 -6.78 2.05 -3.95
N PHE A 14 -6.04 2.43 -2.90
CA PHE A 14 -6.62 2.58 -1.56
C PHE A 14 -7.78 3.58 -1.53
N ARG A 15 -7.63 4.77 -2.13
CA ARG A 15 -8.71 5.77 -2.20
C ARG A 15 -9.94 5.25 -2.95
N ASN A 16 -9.72 4.58 -4.08
CA ASN A 16 -10.79 4.04 -4.91
C ASN A 16 -11.50 2.85 -4.27
N SER A 17 -10.83 2.14 -3.36
CA SER A 17 -11.39 0.98 -2.68
C SER A 17 -12.47 1.30 -1.64
N GLY A 18 -12.55 2.56 -1.18
CA GLY A 18 -13.47 3.00 -0.14
C GLY A 18 -13.10 2.56 1.28
N TYR A 19 -12.01 1.79 1.45
CA TYR A 19 -11.53 1.38 2.76
C TYR A 19 -11.00 2.56 3.58
N LYS A 20 -11.23 2.49 4.89
CA LYS A 20 -10.47 3.25 5.89
C LYS A 20 -9.19 2.50 6.25
N TYR A 21 -8.20 3.21 6.79
CA TYR A 21 -6.92 2.61 7.16
C TYR A 21 -7.03 1.44 8.14
N HIS A 22 -7.95 1.51 9.11
CA HIS A 22 -8.16 0.43 10.07
C HIS A 22 -8.80 -0.79 9.42
N GLU A 23 -9.81 -0.60 8.56
CA GLU A 23 -10.49 -1.69 7.85
C GLU A 23 -9.52 -2.45 6.94
N LEU A 24 -8.66 -1.72 6.22
CA LEU A 24 -7.61 -2.34 5.41
C LEU A 24 -6.57 -3.05 6.29
N ALA A 25 -6.17 -2.44 7.40
CA ALA A 25 -5.20 -3.04 8.32
C ALA A 25 -5.73 -4.35 8.94
N ASP A 26 -7.00 -4.38 9.32
CA ASP A 26 -7.69 -5.56 9.86
C ASP A 26 -7.77 -6.67 8.80
N ALA A 27 -8.14 -6.33 7.56
CA ALA A 27 -8.17 -7.30 6.45
C ALA A 27 -6.78 -7.92 6.17
N LEU A 28 -5.72 -7.15 6.39
CA LEU A 28 -4.33 -7.58 6.21
C LEU A 28 -3.72 -8.20 7.47
N GLY A 29 -4.38 -8.14 8.61
CA GLY A 29 -3.81 -8.58 9.89
C GLY A 29 -2.53 -7.83 10.25
N ILE A 30 -2.45 -6.53 9.96
CA ILE A 30 -1.31 -5.66 10.28
C ILE A 30 -1.76 -4.50 11.16
N SER A 31 -0.83 -3.75 11.74
CA SER A 31 -1.18 -2.56 12.52
C SER A 31 -1.63 -1.41 11.61
N CYS A 32 -2.60 -0.62 12.07
CA CYS A 32 -3.10 0.56 11.35
C CYS A 32 -1.99 1.59 11.08
N SER A 33 -1.06 1.79 12.03
CA SER A 33 0.12 2.65 11.82
C SER A 33 1.03 2.13 10.71
N TYR A 34 1.22 0.81 10.62
CA TYR A 34 2.00 0.21 9.53
C TYR A 34 1.29 0.41 8.20
N CYS A 35 -0.01 0.08 8.11
CA CYS A 35 -0.83 0.31 6.93
C CYS A 35 -0.76 1.77 6.44
N TYR A 36 -0.90 2.74 7.33
CA TYR A 36 -0.79 4.17 7.00
C TYR A 36 0.57 4.51 6.36
N LYS A 37 1.67 3.98 6.91
CA LYS A 37 3.02 4.20 6.39
C LYS A 37 3.20 3.57 5.00
N LEU A 38 2.61 2.40 4.76
CA LEU A 38 2.67 1.73 3.45
C LEU A 38 1.96 2.57 2.38
N ILE A 39 0.69 2.92 2.63
CA ILE A 39 -0.13 3.69 1.70
C ILE A 39 0.46 5.06 1.38
N ASN A 40 1.06 5.73 2.37
CA ASN A 40 1.59 7.08 2.18
C ASN A 40 3.06 7.11 1.74
N ASN A 41 3.63 5.97 1.34
CA ASN A 41 5.02 5.86 0.89
C ASN A 41 6.02 6.53 1.86
N HIS A 42 5.75 6.44 3.17
CA HIS A 42 6.38 7.36 4.12
C HIS A 42 7.90 7.09 4.30
N HIS A 43 8.44 5.95 3.86
CA HIS A 43 9.87 5.67 3.69
C HIS A 43 10.02 4.26 3.05
N TYR A 44 10.15 4.14 1.74
CA TYR A 44 10.45 2.83 1.11
C TYR A 44 11.93 2.65 0.79
N LYS A 45 12.64 2.13 1.81
CA LYS A 45 13.76 1.17 1.64
C LYS A 45 13.54 -0.10 2.48
N LYS A 46 12.40 -0.25 3.16
CA LYS A 46 12.05 -1.49 3.87
C LYS A 46 11.32 -2.43 2.93
N LYS A 47 11.92 -3.60 2.68
CA LYS A 47 11.34 -4.70 1.90
C LYS A 47 9.97 -5.07 2.47
N ILE A 48 8.88 -4.71 1.79
CA ILE A 48 7.59 -5.38 1.99
C ILE A 48 7.80 -6.84 1.58
N SER A 49 7.24 -7.79 2.33
CA SER A 49 7.22 -9.17 1.87
C SER A 49 6.25 -9.32 0.70
N TYR A 50 6.62 -10.10 -0.32
CA TYR A 50 5.74 -10.39 -1.45
C TYR A 50 4.37 -10.93 -0.99
N ASN A 51 4.33 -11.73 0.07
CA ASN A 51 3.08 -12.20 0.68
C ASN A 51 2.17 -11.05 1.13
N LEU A 52 2.71 -10.03 1.79
CA LEU A 52 1.92 -8.86 2.20
C LEU A 52 1.47 -8.04 0.98
N ALA A 53 2.36 -7.85 -0.01
CA ALA A 53 2.02 -7.18 -1.26
C ALA A 53 0.88 -7.88 -2.00
N SER A 54 0.96 -9.20 -2.12
CA SER A 54 -0.06 -10.07 -2.73
C SER A 54 -1.40 -9.98 -2.03
N ARG A 55 -1.40 -10.04 -0.70
CA ARG A 55 -2.64 -9.89 0.09
C ARG A 55 -3.24 -8.49 -0.08
N MET A 56 -2.42 -7.44 -0.10
CA MET A 56 -2.88 -6.07 -0.36
C MET A 56 -3.52 -5.92 -1.74
N ALA A 57 -2.86 -6.44 -2.77
CA ALA A 57 -3.36 -6.40 -4.14
C ALA A 57 -4.70 -7.12 -4.29
N ASN A 58 -4.84 -8.28 -3.65
CA ASN A 58 -6.11 -9.02 -3.60
C ASN A 58 -7.23 -8.20 -2.94
N VAL A 59 -6.98 -7.62 -1.74
CA VAL A 59 -7.97 -6.79 -1.03
C VAL A 59 -8.37 -5.56 -1.84
N LEU A 60 -7.40 -4.94 -2.53
CA LEU A 60 -7.61 -3.75 -3.36
C LEU A 60 -8.04 -4.08 -4.80
N LYS A 61 -8.27 -5.36 -5.13
CA LYS A 61 -8.68 -5.84 -6.45
C LYS A 61 -7.80 -5.29 -7.59
N SER A 62 -6.49 -5.30 -7.39
CA SER A 62 -5.49 -4.81 -8.34
C SER A 62 -4.35 -5.82 -8.47
N ASP A 63 -3.48 -5.66 -9.46
CA ASP A 63 -2.29 -6.50 -9.60
C ASP A 63 -1.17 -6.05 -8.62
N VAL A 64 -0.35 -7.00 -8.18
CA VAL A 64 0.77 -6.73 -7.27
C VAL A 64 1.82 -5.85 -7.93
N VAL A 65 2.16 -6.13 -9.19
CA VAL A 65 3.11 -5.34 -9.96
C VAL A 65 2.55 -3.93 -10.12
N ASP A 66 1.29 -3.79 -10.51
CA ASP A 66 0.68 -2.47 -10.69
C ASP A 66 0.71 -1.61 -9.42
N LEU A 67 0.45 -2.20 -8.25
CA LEU A 67 0.44 -1.44 -6.99
C LEU A 67 1.83 -1.07 -6.46
N PHE A 68 2.83 -1.91 -6.74
CA PHE A 68 4.13 -1.84 -6.06
C PHE A 68 5.33 -1.66 -7.00
N GLU A 69 5.16 -1.60 -8.33
CA GLU A 69 6.22 -1.32 -9.32
C GLU A 69 6.98 -0.02 -9.00
N GLU A 70 6.29 0.98 -8.44
CA GLU A 70 6.89 2.27 -8.04
C GLU A 70 7.66 2.20 -6.70
N GLN A 71 7.48 1.13 -5.91
CA GLN A 71 7.88 1.05 -4.50
C GLN A 71 8.78 -0.15 -4.17
N VAL A 72 8.80 -1.17 -5.03
CA VAL A 72 9.47 -2.45 -4.79
C VAL A 72 10.12 -2.95 -6.07
N ASP A 73 11.45 -3.12 -6.03
CA ASP A 73 12.16 -3.93 -7.03
C ASP A 73 11.90 -5.40 -6.72
N PHE A 74 11.11 -6.06 -7.55
CA PHE A 74 10.92 -7.51 -7.51
C PHE A 74 12.05 -8.20 -8.28
N PHE A 75 13.30 -8.02 -7.83
CA PHE A 75 14.49 -8.73 -8.33
C PHE A 75 15.14 -9.57 -7.23
#